data_AF-A0A3D0R038-F1
#
_entry.id   AF-A0A3D0R038-F1
#
_cell.length_a   1.000
_cell.length_b   1.000
_cell.length_c   1.000
_cell.angle_alpha   90.00
_cell.angle_beta   90.00
_cell.angle_gamma   90.00
#
_symmetry.space_group_name_H-M   'P 1'
#
loop_
_entity.id
_entity.type
_entity.pdbx_description
1 polymer ?
#
loop_
_entity_poly.entity_id
_entity_poly.type
_entity_poly.pdbx_seq_one_letter_code
_entity_poly.pdbx_strand_id
1 'polypeptide(L)'
;APGGFGAPGRQPQGEPGYGYPGPQQPAGQQPGYGYPGQQPGYGYPGQQQYGEQPYGQQQYAMHPPGVPAPGGQGTPPGGSNPAKQRMMIIIGAAVAVLLIVGSGVWFSSTRGDDGKKDAAQNSSDGAKDGEKGGGDSKKPVDVDADLLYSVEKPKVKDVTGVYGLWVTEKVFAKGAVDSVIGYDKANGKEKWNLPLDGQICWASKQVTDDGRTAVVTQESKIGADGGYKDCSQVALIDLNTGKKLWQKSVTVADEELRFEEVTIGDGVVAAGGLSGGAAWSLESGKELWKPDQTSDCEDAGYGGGDALVAVRKCGSYDSPKIEIQKLDPSTGKPEFTYEVPSGVGNTQVVSTDPLVVGIDAGNTVGAGVSDFIALDDKGKMRSRIPTENGKYIAECSSEVESCEMVVVGKDALYLGSKEHEAQGEDYGHTNEIVAFDLGTGKPKGQAEAGGRRIMSPVQMDGKDLIAYQESTFDQGGQVISIDPKTFKSTVHIKHPVKTVDIESNFRPTLSTWLVYDNGRLYLGKEMISERSASTEGPEFLMVVFGSA
;
A
#
# COMPACT_ATOMS: atom_id res chain seq x y z
N ALA A 1 68.84 -50.36 -14.88
CA ALA A 1 69.90 -50.08 -13.89
C ALA A 1 70.16 -48.57 -13.86
N PRO A 2 70.79 -48.05 -12.79
CA PRO A 2 70.25 -47.78 -11.43
C PRO A 2 69.44 -46.46 -11.41
N GLY A 3 68.96 -45.83 -10.31
CA GLY A 3 68.92 -46.04 -8.83
C GLY A 3 68.00 -44.92 -8.25
N GLY A 4 67.39 -44.95 -7.06
CA GLY A 4 67.91 -45.22 -5.70
C GLY A 4 68.44 -43.91 -5.08
N PHE A 5 68.11 -43.43 -3.85
CA PHE A 5 67.34 -43.90 -2.66
C PHE A 5 66.70 -42.64 -1.97
N GLY A 6 66.04 -42.59 -0.79
CA GLY A 6 65.70 -43.48 0.36
C GLY A 6 65.18 -42.62 1.55
N ALA A 7 64.72 -43.09 2.73
CA ALA A 7 64.38 -44.46 3.20
C ALA A 7 63.26 -44.45 4.33
N PRO A 8 63.36 -44.96 5.61
CA PRO A 8 62.19 -45.65 6.24
C PRO A 8 61.82 -45.44 7.75
N GLY A 9 60.54 -45.68 8.12
CA GLY A 9 60.10 -46.21 9.46
C GLY A 9 58.88 -45.50 10.10
N ARG A 10 57.72 -46.09 10.51
CA ARG A 10 57.28 -47.37 11.18
C ARG A 10 57.44 -47.37 12.72
N GLN A 11 56.58 -47.90 13.60
CA GLN A 11 55.23 -48.57 13.63
C GLN A 11 54.79 -48.74 15.14
N PRO A 12 53.81 -49.59 15.64
CA PRO A 12 52.45 -50.02 15.20
C PRO A 12 51.34 -50.12 16.32
N GLN A 13 50.07 -50.40 15.91
CA GLN A 13 48.99 -51.20 16.62
C GLN A 13 48.41 -50.75 17.99
N GLY A 14 47.15 -51.06 18.39
CA GLY A 14 46.09 -51.89 17.75
C GLY A 14 44.68 -51.81 18.43
N GLU A 15 43.73 -52.64 17.96
CA GLU A 15 42.26 -52.68 18.23
C GLU A 15 41.82 -53.80 19.24
N PRO A 16 40.51 -54.17 19.46
CA PRO A 16 39.22 -53.42 19.62
C PRO A 16 38.37 -53.90 20.86
N GLY A 17 37.16 -53.35 21.08
CA GLY A 17 36.15 -53.94 22.02
C GLY A 17 34.77 -53.23 22.08
N TYR A 18 33.68 -53.97 22.33
CA TYR A 18 32.27 -53.49 22.35
C TYR A 18 31.62 -53.56 23.76
N GLY A 19 30.62 -52.71 24.05
CA GLY A 19 29.73 -52.87 25.22
C GLY A 19 28.64 -51.79 25.46
N TYR A 20 27.40 -52.23 25.73
CA TYR A 20 26.21 -51.53 26.27
C TYR A 20 25.59 -52.49 27.32
N PRO A 21 24.57 -52.16 28.16
CA PRO A 21 23.88 -50.88 28.46
C PRO A 21 23.83 -50.54 29.98
N GLY A 22 23.11 -49.48 30.40
CA GLY A 22 22.52 -49.41 31.77
C GLY A 22 22.38 -48.01 32.42
N PRO A 23 21.47 -47.79 33.40
CA PRO A 23 20.99 -46.43 33.76
C PRO A 23 20.98 -46.04 35.27
N GLN A 24 20.46 -44.81 35.54
CA GLN A 24 19.88 -44.26 36.80
C GLN A 24 20.69 -43.25 37.68
N GLN A 25 19.91 -42.35 38.32
CA GLN A 25 20.23 -41.29 39.31
C GLN A 25 20.16 -41.87 40.77
N PRO A 26 20.26 -41.14 41.93
CA PRO A 26 20.17 -39.67 42.17
C PRO A 26 20.96 -39.00 43.35
N ALA A 27 20.79 -37.67 43.48
CA ALA A 27 20.77 -36.80 44.71
C ALA A 27 22.03 -36.60 45.61
N GLY A 28 22.18 -35.38 46.21
CA GLY A 28 23.23 -35.13 47.22
C GLY A 28 23.51 -33.70 47.76
N GLN A 29 22.55 -33.06 48.47
CA GLN A 29 22.70 -32.15 49.65
C GLN A 29 23.58 -30.86 49.69
N GLN A 30 23.14 -29.93 50.56
CA GLN A 30 23.81 -28.71 51.12
C GLN A 30 24.49 -29.06 52.49
N PRO A 31 24.97 -28.18 53.44
CA PRO A 31 24.73 -26.71 53.65
C PRO A 31 25.88 -25.80 54.24
N GLY A 32 25.62 -24.48 54.29
CA GLY A 32 26.02 -23.53 55.38
C GLY A 32 27.41 -22.85 55.36
N TYR A 33 27.73 -21.84 56.20
CA TYR A 33 26.97 -20.71 56.83
C TYR A 33 27.98 -19.77 57.57
N GLY A 34 27.81 -18.43 57.62
CA GLY A 34 28.71 -17.53 58.39
C GLY A 34 28.42 -16.00 58.31
N TYR A 35 28.66 -15.26 59.40
CA TYR A 35 28.38 -13.81 59.69
C TYR A 35 29.43 -13.30 60.76
N PRO A 36 29.43 -12.08 61.38
CA PRO A 36 28.57 -10.87 61.28
C PRO A 36 29.31 -9.48 61.27
N GLY A 37 28.57 -8.33 61.29
CA GLY A 37 29.13 -6.98 61.58
C GLY A 37 28.14 -5.78 61.70
N GLN A 38 27.79 -5.41 62.94
CA GLN A 38 27.07 -4.22 63.53
C GLN A 38 26.80 -2.94 62.65
N GLN A 39 25.59 -2.31 62.57
CA GLN A 39 24.69 -1.59 63.54
C GLN A 39 25.05 -0.11 63.85
N PRO A 40 24.12 0.81 64.25
CA PRO A 40 22.63 0.81 64.39
C PRO A 40 21.94 1.91 63.50
N GLY A 41 20.69 2.43 63.63
CA GLY A 41 19.45 2.14 64.39
C GLY A 41 18.43 3.33 64.44
N TYR A 42 17.13 3.07 64.76
CA TYR A 42 15.96 4.00 64.94
C TYR A 42 15.41 4.77 63.70
N GLY A 43 14.09 4.82 63.40
CA GLY A 43 12.90 4.18 64.02
C GLY A 43 11.61 4.29 63.15
N TYR A 44 10.56 3.51 63.45
CA TYR A 44 9.29 3.31 62.69
C TYR A 44 8.05 3.55 63.59
N PRO A 45 6.81 3.84 63.08
CA PRO A 45 5.90 2.87 62.43
C PRO A 45 5.21 3.41 61.14
N GLY A 46 4.49 2.64 60.30
CA GLY A 46 4.10 1.22 60.27
C GLY A 46 3.53 0.84 58.86
N GLN A 47 3.23 -0.44 58.61
CA GLN A 47 3.01 -1.00 57.25
C GLN A 47 1.66 -0.70 56.59
N GLN A 48 1.66 -0.65 55.25
CA GLN A 48 0.93 -1.62 54.41
C GLN A 48 1.64 -1.81 53.06
N GLN A 49 1.60 -3.01 52.48
CA GLN A 49 2.30 -3.39 51.25
C GLN A 49 1.41 -4.29 50.40
N TYR A 50 1.14 -3.88 49.15
CA TYR A 50 0.45 -4.72 48.16
C TYR A 50 1.48 -5.47 47.29
N GLY A 51 1.17 -6.71 46.92
CA GLY A 51 2.00 -7.56 46.09
C GLY A 51 1.42 -7.74 44.67
N GLU A 52 2.30 -8.04 43.72
CA GLU A 52 1.95 -8.33 42.32
C GLU A 52 1.22 -9.68 42.18
N GLN A 53 0.34 -9.78 41.18
CA GLN A 53 -0.28 -11.03 40.73
C GLN A 53 -0.15 -11.19 39.22
N PRO A 54 0.27 -12.37 38.71
CA PRO A 54 0.28 -12.65 37.28
C PRO A 54 -1.11 -13.09 36.79
N TYR A 55 -1.52 -12.60 35.61
CA TYR A 55 -2.76 -13.04 34.96
C TYR A 55 -2.63 -14.46 34.39
N GLY A 56 -3.60 -15.32 34.69
CA GLY A 56 -3.68 -16.68 34.15
C GLY A 56 -4.60 -16.76 32.92
N GLN A 57 -4.23 -17.57 31.92
CA GLN A 57 -5.14 -17.94 30.84
C GLN A 57 -6.23 -18.90 31.35
N GLN A 58 -7.46 -18.70 30.90
CA GLN A 58 -8.54 -19.67 31.09
C GLN A 58 -8.67 -20.58 29.85
N GLN A 59 -8.66 -21.89 30.07
CA GLN A 59 -8.97 -22.88 29.05
C GLN A 59 -10.48 -23.10 29.02
N TYR A 60 -11.11 -22.99 27.85
CA TYR A 60 -12.46 -23.51 27.62
C TYR A 60 -12.37 -24.83 26.86
N ALA A 61 -12.98 -25.88 27.42
CA ALA A 61 -13.01 -27.21 26.83
C ALA A 61 -14.41 -27.52 26.27
N MET A 62 -14.48 -28.02 25.04
CA MET A 62 -15.67 -28.66 24.49
C MET A 62 -15.35 -30.08 24.04
N HIS A 63 -16.25 -31.02 24.34
CA HIS A 63 -16.14 -32.42 23.91
C HIS A 63 -16.69 -32.59 22.48
N PRO A 64 -15.99 -33.30 21.58
CA PRO A 64 -16.58 -33.79 20.34
C PRO A 64 -17.38 -35.08 20.59
N PRO A 65 -18.63 -35.21 20.10
CA PRO A 65 -19.33 -36.49 20.03
C PRO A 65 -18.66 -37.43 19.01
N GLY A 66 -18.43 -38.68 19.38
CA GLY A 66 -17.78 -39.67 18.51
C GLY A 66 -18.74 -40.35 17.52
N VAL A 67 -18.28 -40.57 16.29
CA VAL A 67 -18.93 -41.45 15.29
C VAL A 67 -17.92 -42.51 14.78
N PRO A 68 -18.33 -43.78 14.58
CA PRO A 68 -17.40 -44.88 14.31
C PRO A 68 -17.01 -45.01 12.82
N ALA A 69 -15.73 -45.33 12.56
CA ALA A 69 -15.19 -45.54 11.21
C ALA A 69 -14.91 -47.03 10.91
N PRO A 70 -15.22 -47.55 9.69
CA PRO A 70 -14.88 -48.92 9.29
C PRO A 70 -13.63 -49.03 8.38
N GLY A 71 -12.51 -49.45 8.99
CA GLY A 71 -11.51 -50.41 8.48
C GLY A 71 -10.92 -50.38 7.05
N GLY A 72 -9.59 -50.28 6.98
CA GLY A 72 -8.74 -50.71 5.84
C GLY A 72 -8.26 -49.58 4.91
N GLN A 73 -7.10 -49.67 4.24
CA GLN A 73 -6.02 -50.66 4.24
C GLN A 73 -4.69 -49.94 3.90
N GLY A 74 -3.54 -50.35 4.45
CA GLY A 74 -2.37 -49.47 4.62
C GLY A 74 -1.19 -49.59 3.63
N THR A 75 -0.22 -48.68 3.78
CA THR A 75 1.06 -48.62 3.03
C THR A 75 2.26 -48.26 3.93
N PRO A 76 3.46 -48.86 3.73
CA PRO A 76 4.70 -48.52 4.45
C PRO A 76 5.43 -47.28 3.86
N PRO A 77 6.45 -46.72 4.54
CA PRO A 77 6.78 -45.28 4.42
C PRO A 77 7.93 -44.93 3.45
N GLY A 78 7.94 -43.67 3.01
CA GLY A 78 9.05 -43.04 2.29
C GLY A 78 9.05 -41.52 2.48
N GLY A 79 9.77 -41.03 3.51
CA GLY A 79 9.86 -39.59 3.79
C GLY A 79 10.81 -38.86 2.84
N SER A 80 10.37 -37.74 2.26
CA SER A 80 11.23 -36.80 1.54
C SER A 80 10.81 -35.35 1.81
N ASN A 81 11.77 -34.42 1.76
CA ASN A 81 11.64 -33.11 2.39
C ASN A 81 11.13 -32.04 1.38
N PRO A 82 9.91 -31.48 1.55
CA PRO A 82 9.21 -30.72 0.50
C PRO A 82 9.93 -29.43 0.06
N ALA A 83 10.80 -28.86 0.91
CA ALA A 83 11.57 -27.66 0.58
C ALA A 83 12.46 -27.80 -0.68
N LYS A 84 12.91 -29.02 -1.03
CA LYS A 84 13.84 -29.22 -2.16
C LYS A 84 13.16 -29.43 -3.52
N GLN A 85 11.88 -29.81 -3.58
CA GLN A 85 11.17 -29.91 -4.85
C GLN A 85 10.78 -28.53 -5.42
N ARG A 86 10.41 -27.57 -4.56
CA ARG A 86 10.17 -26.17 -4.98
C ARG A 86 11.39 -25.56 -5.68
N MET A 87 12.59 -25.83 -5.18
CA MET A 87 13.86 -25.36 -5.77
C MET A 87 14.11 -25.92 -7.20
N MET A 88 13.72 -27.17 -7.47
CA MET A 88 14.01 -27.84 -8.75
C MET A 88 13.04 -27.43 -9.87
N ILE A 89 11.82 -26.99 -9.53
CA ILE A 89 10.83 -26.52 -10.51
C ILE A 89 11.20 -25.11 -11.02
N ILE A 90 11.74 -24.24 -10.16
CA ILE A 90 12.17 -22.88 -10.49
C ILE A 90 13.22 -22.86 -11.62
N ILE A 91 14.09 -23.88 -11.70
CA ILE A 91 15.11 -24.01 -12.75
C ILE A 91 14.48 -24.36 -14.12
N GLY A 92 13.28 -24.96 -14.16
CA GLY A 92 12.58 -25.32 -15.39
C GLY A 92 11.91 -24.13 -16.12
N ALA A 93 11.50 -23.09 -15.39
CA ALA A 93 10.80 -21.93 -15.96
C ALA A 93 11.74 -20.87 -16.58
N ALA A 94 13.03 -20.89 -16.23
CA ALA A 94 13.97 -19.81 -16.54
C ALA A 94 14.47 -19.76 -18.00
N VAL A 95 14.15 -20.74 -18.84
CA VAL A 95 14.74 -20.89 -20.19
C VAL A 95 13.82 -20.33 -21.31
N ALA A 96 12.51 -20.20 -21.07
CA ALA A 96 11.55 -19.77 -22.10
C ALA A 96 11.45 -18.24 -22.28
N VAL A 97 11.89 -17.44 -21.30
CA VAL A 97 11.68 -15.98 -21.25
C VAL A 97 12.87 -15.18 -21.81
N LEU A 98 14.01 -15.82 -22.07
CA LEU A 98 15.27 -15.17 -22.47
C LEU A 98 15.48 -14.94 -23.98
N LEU A 99 14.44 -15.09 -24.82
CA LEU A 99 14.56 -15.08 -26.29
C LEU A 99 13.80 -13.97 -27.02
N ILE A 100 13.35 -12.91 -26.34
CA ILE A 100 12.80 -11.70 -26.99
C ILE A 100 13.52 -10.46 -26.46
N VAL A 101 13.95 -9.57 -27.37
CA VAL A 101 14.80 -8.38 -27.14
C VAL A 101 16.23 -8.65 -26.64
N GLY A 102 16.97 -9.50 -27.37
CA GLY A 102 18.42 -9.65 -27.21
C GLY A 102 19.23 -8.53 -27.89
N SER A 103 19.46 -7.41 -27.21
CA SER A 103 20.50 -6.42 -27.60
C SER A 103 20.91 -5.51 -26.42
N GLY A 104 21.90 -5.95 -25.63
CA GLY A 104 22.46 -5.15 -24.56
C GLY A 104 23.48 -4.13 -25.06
N VAL A 105 23.32 -2.86 -24.67
CA VAL A 105 24.40 -1.86 -24.74
C VAL A 105 24.96 -1.69 -23.33
N TRP A 106 26.16 -2.22 -23.11
CA TRP A 106 26.85 -2.20 -21.82
C TRP A 106 27.53 -0.83 -21.62
N PHE A 107 26.87 0.09 -20.90
CA PHE A 107 27.48 1.36 -20.54
C PHE A 107 28.36 1.22 -19.29
N SER A 108 29.55 0.63 -19.48
CA SER A 108 30.59 0.61 -18.46
C SER A 108 31.32 1.96 -18.39
N SER A 109 31.67 2.39 -17.19
CA SER A 109 32.39 3.65 -16.95
C SER A 109 33.85 3.58 -17.41
N THR A 110 34.13 4.03 -18.63
CA THR A 110 35.50 4.37 -19.03
C THR A 110 35.88 5.75 -18.52
N ARG A 111 36.82 5.81 -17.56
CA ARG A 111 37.53 7.06 -17.24
C ARG A 111 38.30 7.53 -18.47
N GLY A 112 37.95 8.70 -18.98
CA GLY A 112 38.86 9.57 -19.71
C GLY A 112 39.01 10.86 -18.92
N ASP A 113 40.25 11.24 -18.61
CA ASP A 113 40.52 12.60 -18.15
C ASP A 113 40.44 13.54 -19.35
N ASP A 114 39.50 14.51 -19.32
CA ASP A 114 39.81 15.93 -19.56
C ASP A 114 38.56 16.82 -19.49
N GLY A 115 38.72 18.01 -18.90
CA GLY A 115 38.01 19.22 -19.32
C GLY A 115 36.52 19.40 -18.95
N LYS A 116 36.28 20.01 -17.77
CA LYS A 116 35.04 20.71 -17.34
C LYS A 116 33.82 19.84 -16.96
N LYS A 117 33.18 20.23 -15.86
CA LYS A 117 31.84 19.81 -15.43
C LYS A 117 30.91 21.01 -15.54
N ASP A 118 29.82 20.88 -16.28
CA ASP A 118 28.72 21.85 -16.21
C ASP A 118 27.81 21.47 -15.04
N ALA A 119 27.93 22.21 -13.93
CA ALA A 119 27.05 22.05 -12.78
C ALA A 119 25.78 22.89 -12.97
N ALA A 120 24.61 22.27 -12.81
CA ALA A 120 23.33 22.98 -12.82
C ALA A 120 23.20 23.82 -11.52
N GLN A 121 23.62 25.08 -11.57
CA GLN A 121 23.46 25.99 -10.43
C GLN A 121 22.00 26.42 -10.26
N ASN A 122 21.42 26.07 -9.12
CA ASN A 122 20.24 26.76 -8.60
C ASN A 122 20.66 28.15 -8.13
N SER A 123 20.16 29.20 -8.78
CA SER A 123 20.55 30.58 -8.50
C SER A 123 19.70 31.22 -7.41
N SER A 124 20.18 31.17 -6.17
CA SER A 124 19.64 31.94 -5.04
C SER A 124 20.79 32.62 -4.29
N ASP A 125 21.11 33.88 -4.63
CA ASP A 125 22.14 34.63 -3.89
C ASP A 125 21.99 36.17 -3.93
N GLY A 126 22.71 36.84 -3.04
CA GLY A 126 22.48 38.19 -2.54
C GLY A 126 22.46 39.35 -3.55
N ALA A 127 21.52 40.26 -3.31
CA ALA A 127 21.37 41.50 -4.07
C ALA A 127 22.45 42.56 -3.75
N LYS A 128 23.08 43.10 -4.79
CA LYS A 128 23.72 44.44 -4.82
C LYS A 128 23.54 45.08 -6.21
N ASP A 129 23.52 46.41 -6.27
CA ASP A 129 23.03 47.19 -7.40
C ASP A 129 23.90 47.10 -8.69
N GLY A 130 23.25 47.18 -9.86
CA GLY A 130 23.90 47.00 -11.18
C GLY A 130 23.04 47.32 -12.42
N GLU A 131 22.31 48.42 -12.39
CA GLU A 131 21.56 49.12 -13.47
C GLU A 131 21.38 48.47 -14.89
N LYS A 132 20.09 48.34 -15.30
CA LYS A 132 19.55 48.25 -16.69
C LYS A 132 19.96 47.05 -17.58
N GLY A 133 19.13 46.00 -17.54
CA GLY A 133 18.87 45.10 -18.67
C GLY A 133 17.37 44.88 -18.83
N GLY A 134 16.80 45.18 -20.00
CA GLY A 134 15.35 45.09 -20.25
C GLY A 134 14.94 43.71 -20.78
N GLY A 135 14.05 43.02 -20.06
CA GLY A 135 13.39 41.81 -20.49
C GLY A 135 12.17 41.53 -19.60
N ASP A 136 11.15 40.87 -20.14
CA ASP A 136 9.92 40.55 -19.38
C ASP A 136 10.17 39.51 -18.30
N SER A 137 10.66 39.97 -17.15
CA SER A 137 10.63 39.22 -15.90
C SER A 137 9.17 39.01 -15.50
N LYS A 138 8.60 37.86 -15.90
CA LYS A 138 7.44 37.30 -15.21
C LYS A 138 7.72 37.40 -13.71
N LYS A 139 6.84 38.08 -12.97
CA LYS A 139 6.93 38.10 -11.51
C LYS A 139 7.04 36.66 -11.00
N PRO A 140 7.80 36.39 -9.93
CA PRO A 140 7.67 35.15 -9.20
C PRO A 140 6.18 34.88 -8.97
N VAL A 141 5.73 33.68 -9.36
CA VAL A 141 4.41 33.20 -8.95
C VAL A 141 4.49 33.04 -7.43
N ASP A 142 3.51 33.58 -6.72
CA ASP A 142 3.42 33.34 -5.29
C ASP A 142 3.01 31.88 -5.09
N VAL A 143 3.83 31.15 -4.34
CA VAL A 143 3.68 29.72 -4.06
C VAL A 143 3.59 29.46 -2.56
N ASP A 144 3.62 30.50 -1.72
CA ASP A 144 3.51 30.32 -0.28
C ASP A 144 2.03 30.08 0.06
N ALA A 145 1.77 28.97 0.75
CA ALA A 145 0.43 28.51 1.11
C ALA A 145 0.17 28.66 2.61
N ASP A 146 -1.12 28.59 2.97
CA ASP A 146 -1.57 28.49 4.34
C ASP A 146 -2.29 27.15 4.58
N LEU A 147 -2.39 26.76 5.86
CA LEU A 147 -3.38 25.76 6.28
C LEU A 147 -4.76 26.44 6.23
N LEU A 148 -5.48 26.20 5.14
CA LEU A 148 -6.78 26.83 4.89
C LEU A 148 -7.84 26.25 5.83
N TYR A 149 -7.93 24.91 5.88
CA TYR A 149 -8.97 24.19 6.62
C TYR A 149 -8.39 22.97 7.33
N SER A 150 -8.97 22.63 8.48
CA SER A 150 -8.67 21.42 9.24
C SER A 150 -9.94 20.87 9.88
N VAL A 151 -10.13 19.56 9.83
CA VAL A 151 -11.27 18.85 10.46
C VAL A 151 -10.73 18.04 11.63
N GLU A 152 -11.20 18.29 12.85
CA GLU A 152 -10.74 17.56 14.05
C GLU A 152 -11.01 16.05 13.95
N LYS A 153 -10.11 15.25 14.52
CA LYS A 153 -10.24 13.79 14.58
C LYS A 153 -11.41 13.42 15.51
N PRO A 154 -12.45 12.69 15.05
CA PRO A 154 -13.52 12.26 15.93
C PRO A 154 -13.01 11.26 16.98
N LYS A 155 -13.69 11.17 18.12
CA LYS A 155 -13.31 10.26 19.21
C LYS A 155 -13.77 8.84 18.91
N VAL A 156 -12.81 7.93 18.79
CA VAL A 156 -13.01 6.48 18.67
C VAL A 156 -12.30 5.75 19.82
N LYS A 157 -12.68 4.50 20.09
CA LYS A 157 -12.08 3.64 21.13
C LYS A 157 -10.99 2.70 20.59
N ASP A 158 -11.10 2.36 19.31
CA ASP A 158 -10.31 1.33 18.64
C ASP A 158 -9.79 1.87 17.31
N VAL A 159 -8.94 1.10 16.62
CA VAL A 159 -8.53 1.39 15.24
C VAL A 159 -9.77 1.28 14.34
N THR A 160 -10.15 2.41 13.73
CA THR A 160 -11.44 2.62 13.07
C THR A 160 -11.22 3.15 11.66
N GLY A 161 -11.78 2.45 10.66
CA GLY A 161 -11.82 2.90 9.26
C GLY A 161 -12.74 4.10 9.07
N VAL A 162 -12.23 5.07 8.32
CA VAL A 162 -12.85 6.36 7.94
C VAL A 162 -12.49 6.69 6.49
N TYR A 163 -12.50 5.66 5.62
CA TYR A 163 -12.13 5.76 4.20
C TYR A 163 -12.97 6.79 3.43
N GLY A 164 -12.38 7.40 2.40
CA GLY A 164 -13.02 8.41 1.57
C GLY A 164 -12.44 9.81 1.79
N LEU A 165 -11.83 10.35 0.74
CA LEU A 165 -11.48 11.76 0.55
C LEU A 165 -11.73 12.08 -0.93
N TRP A 166 -12.54 13.09 -1.21
CA TRP A 166 -12.95 13.44 -2.57
C TRP A 166 -13.01 14.94 -2.75
N VAL A 167 -12.77 15.41 -3.98
CA VAL A 167 -12.88 16.82 -4.36
C VAL A 167 -13.70 16.92 -5.65
N THR A 168 -14.65 17.86 -5.69
CA THR A 168 -15.37 18.26 -6.91
C THR A 168 -15.09 19.73 -7.20
N GLU A 169 -15.63 20.30 -8.28
CA GLU A 169 -15.64 21.76 -8.51
C GLU A 169 -16.09 22.57 -7.28
N LYS A 170 -17.05 22.05 -6.50
CA LYS A 170 -17.90 22.81 -5.57
C LYS A 170 -17.76 22.41 -4.10
N VAL A 171 -17.24 21.21 -3.83
CA VAL A 171 -17.04 20.69 -2.47
C VAL A 171 -15.73 19.93 -2.37
N PHE A 172 -15.28 19.74 -1.13
CA PHE A 172 -14.46 18.60 -0.76
C PHE A 172 -15.22 17.79 0.28
N ALA A 173 -15.09 16.46 0.25
CA ALA A 173 -15.83 15.56 1.11
C ALA A 173 -14.91 14.53 1.75
N LYS A 174 -15.21 14.14 2.99
CA LYS A 174 -14.41 13.20 3.77
C LYS A 174 -15.34 12.17 4.40
N GLY A 175 -14.99 10.90 4.27
CA GLY A 175 -15.58 9.82 5.07
C GLY A 175 -15.18 9.96 6.53
N ALA A 176 -16.17 9.86 7.41
CA ALA A 176 -16.02 9.68 8.83
C ALA A 176 -16.34 8.21 9.18
N VAL A 177 -16.70 7.92 10.43
CA VAL A 177 -16.97 6.53 10.87
C VAL A 177 -18.21 5.97 10.17
N ASP A 178 -19.35 6.63 10.32
CA ASP A 178 -20.69 6.18 9.93
C ASP A 178 -21.45 7.23 9.09
N SER A 179 -20.68 8.06 8.38
CA SER A 179 -21.16 9.23 7.64
C SER A 179 -20.13 9.71 6.62
N VAL A 180 -20.58 10.41 5.58
CA VAL A 180 -19.72 11.26 4.74
C VAL A 180 -20.07 12.71 5.01
N ILE A 181 -19.06 13.57 5.18
CA ILE A 181 -19.25 15.00 5.46
C ILE A 181 -18.67 15.81 4.30
N GLY A 182 -19.48 16.72 3.76
CA GLY A 182 -19.11 17.59 2.65
C GLY A 182 -18.98 19.05 3.08
N TYR A 183 -17.90 19.68 2.62
CA TYR A 183 -17.49 21.03 3.00
C TYR A 183 -17.50 21.95 1.77
N ASP A 184 -17.87 23.21 1.97
CA ASP A 184 -17.84 24.20 0.90
C ASP A 184 -16.40 24.58 0.52
N LYS A 185 -16.04 24.41 -0.76
CA LYS A 185 -14.67 24.59 -1.23
C LYS A 185 -14.15 26.03 -1.08
N ALA A 186 -15.03 27.03 -1.04
CA ALA A 186 -14.62 28.44 -0.97
C ALA A 186 -14.42 28.94 0.48
N ASN A 187 -14.93 28.24 1.50
CA ASN A 187 -14.85 28.71 2.89
C ASN A 187 -14.71 27.63 3.97
N GLY A 188 -14.61 26.35 3.59
CA GLY A 188 -14.28 25.21 4.47
C GLY A 188 -15.36 24.78 5.45
N LYS A 189 -16.51 25.47 5.50
CA LYS A 189 -17.62 25.11 6.41
C LYS A 189 -18.32 23.84 5.92
N GLU A 190 -18.79 23.05 6.88
CA GLU A 190 -19.73 21.96 6.61
C GLU A 190 -20.94 22.51 5.84
N LYS A 191 -21.25 21.83 4.73
CA LYS A 191 -22.33 22.15 3.79
C LYS A 191 -23.43 21.11 3.83
N TRP A 192 -23.04 19.86 4.09
CA TRP A 192 -23.93 18.72 4.31
C TRP A 192 -23.20 17.62 5.10
N ASN A 193 -23.97 16.82 5.82
CA ASN A 193 -23.52 15.59 6.46
C ASN A 193 -24.52 14.49 6.08
N LEU A 194 -24.02 13.44 5.43
CA LEU A 194 -24.80 12.29 5.00
C LEU A 194 -24.57 11.14 6.00
N PRO A 195 -25.52 10.88 6.93
CA PRO A 195 -25.44 9.70 7.77
C PRO A 195 -25.60 8.43 6.92
N LEU A 196 -24.77 7.45 7.20
CA LEU A 196 -24.83 6.10 6.65
C LEU A 196 -25.47 5.16 7.67
N ASP A 197 -25.87 3.97 7.21
CA ASP A 197 -26.64 3.03 8.02
C ASP A 197 -25.71 2.21 8.95
N GLY A 198 -24.44 2.03 8.55
CA GLY A 198 -23.35 1.41 9.31
C GLY A 198 -21.99 2.10 9.08
N GLN A 199 -20.91 1.53 9.61
CA GLN A 199 -19.55 2.05 9.39
C GLN A 199 -19.11 1.91 7.92
N ILE A 200 -18.32 2.85 7.40
CA ILE A 200 -17.65 2.72 6.10
C ILE A 200 -16.58 1.62 6.17
N CYS A 201 -16.70 0.60 5.33
CA CYS A 201 -15.69 -0.46 5.18
C CYS A 201 -14.69 -0.16 4.05
N TRP A 202 -15.17 0.46 2.96
CA TRP A 202 -14.34 0.92 1.84
C TRP A 202 -15.01 2.11 1.16
N ALA A 203 -14.20 2.94 0.51
CA ALA A 203 -14.64 4.06 -0.31
C ALA A 203 -13.92 4.00 -1.65
N SER A 204 -14.62 4.15 -2.77
CA SER A 204 -13.95 4.23 -4.06
C SER A 204 -13.16 5.53 -4.16
N LYS A 205 -11.92 5.47 -4.67
CA LYS A 205 -11.15 6.66 -5.04
C LYS A 205 -11.71 7.38 -6.28
N GLN A 206 -12.59 6.71 -7.04
CA GLN A 206 -13.17 7.23 -8.27
C GLN A 206 -14.32 8.22 -7.99
N VAL A 207 -14.37 9.28 -8.78
CA VAL A 207 -15.43 10.29 -8.79
C VAL A 207 -15.81 10.58 -10.23
N THR A 208 -17.10 10.52 -10.56
CA THR A 208 -17.59 10.86 -11.91
C THR A 208 -17.57 12.38 -12.15
N ASP A 209 -17.56 12.81 -13.42
CA ASP A 209 -17.61 14.23 -13.82
C ASP A 209 -18.73 15.05 -13.13
N ASP A 210 -19.88 14.42 -12.87
CA ASP A 210 -21.03 15.03 -12.18
C ASP A 210 -20.98 14.92 -10.64
N GLY A 211 -19.90 14.36 -10.09
CA GLY A 211 -19.57 14.33 -8.66
C GLY A 211 -20.23 13.18 -7.89
N ARG A 212 -20.34 11.99 -8.49
CA ARG A 212 -20.84 10.78 -7.82
C ARG A 212 -19.69 9.84 -7.44
N THR A 213 -19.80 9.19 -6.29
CA THR A 213 -18.84 8.18 -5.79
C THR A 213 -19.56 7.10 -4.98
N ALA A 214 -18.91 5.96 -4.74
CA ALA A 214 -19.49 4.79 -4.08
C ALA A 214 -18.71 4.39 -2.81
N VAL A 215 -19.45 3.84 -1.84
CA VAL A 215 -18.90 3.30 -0.58
C VAL A 215 -19.47 1.91 -0.28
N VAL A 216 -18.68 1.05 0.35
CA VAL A 216 -19.17 -0.14 1.07
C VAL A 216 -19.39 0.26 2.53
N THR A 217 -20.53 -0.10 3.10
CA THR A 217 -20.81 0.04 4.52
C THR A 217 -21.26 -1.27 5.15
N GLN A 218 -21.14 -1.33 6.47
CA GLN A 218 -21.83 -2.32 7.31
C GLN A 218 -23.35 -2.25 7.14
N GLU A 219 -24.04 -3.37 7.39
CA GLU A 219 -25.52 -3.46 7.39
C GLU A 219 -26.19 -2.45 8.34
N SER A 220 -25.53 -2.17 9.47
CA SER A 220 -26.04 -1.35 10.58
C SER A 220 -24.88 -0.87 11.47
N LYS A 221 -25.14 0.15 12.29
CA LYS A 221 -24.15 0.70 13.24
C LYS A 221 -23.83 -0.31 14.35
N ILE A 222 -22.57 -0.36 14.76
CA ILE A 222 -22.07 -1.20 15.86
C ILE A 222 -22.91 -0.96 17.12
N GLY A 223 -23.42 -2.04 17.70
CA GLY A 223 -24.31 -2.00 18.87
C GLY A 223 -23.59 -1.73 20.19
N ALA A 224 -24.36 -1.66 21.27
CA ALA A 224 -23.82 -1.55 22.64
C ALA A 224 -23.10 -2.83 23.12
N ASP A 225 -23.22 -3.92 22.35
CA ASP A 225 -22.48 -5.17 22.48
C ASP A 225 -21.09 -5.13 21.82
N GLY A 226 -20.78 -4.12 21.02
CA GLY A 226 -19.54 -4.03 20.25
C GLY A 226 -19.49 -4.94 19.02
N GLY A 227 -20.64 -5.50 18.60
CA GLY A 227 -20.71 -6.41 17.46
C GLY A 227 -20.43 -5.68 16.14
N TYR A 228 -19.26 -5.95 15.55
CA TYR A 228 -19.00 -5.62 14.14
C TYR A 228 -19.99 -6.36 13.24
N LYS A 229 -20.38 -5.70 12.15
CA LYS A 229 -21.30 -6.24 11.14
C LYS A 229 -20.59 -6.45 9.82
N ASP A 230 -21.15 -7.29 8.97
CA ASP A 230 -20.60 -7.53 7.64
C ASP A 230 -20.82 -6.35 6.70
N CYS A 231 -19.84 -6.16 5.83
CA CYS A 231 -19.71 -5.07 4.87
C CYS A 231 -20.50 -5.39 3.60
N SER A 232 -21.83 -5.46 3.71
CA SER A 232 -22.71 -5.95 2.64
C SER A 232 -23.43 -4.88 1.83
N GLN A 233 -23.41 -3.63 2.28
CA GLN A 233 -24.18 -2.53 1.70
C GLN A 233 -23.31 -1.68 0.79
N VAL A 234 -23.67 -1.57 -0.49
CA VAL A 234 -23.06 -0.66 -1.46
C VAL A 234 -23.98 0.54 -1.67
N ALA A 235 -23.48 1.74 -1.42
CA ALA A 235 -24.24 2.98 -1.55
C ALA A 235 -23.56 3.94 -2.55
N LEU A 236 -24.35 4.49 -3.48
CA LEU A 236 -23.91 5.56 -4.38
C LEU A 236 -24.30 6.92 -3.80
N ILE A 237 -23.35 7.85 -3.80
CA ILE A 237 -23.45 9.18 -3.18
C ILE A 237 -23.23 10.26 -4.23
N ASP A 238 -24.13 11.24 -4.30
CA ASP A 238 -23.90 12.54 -4.94
C ASP A 238 -23.19 13.46 -3.94
N LEU A 239 -21.91 13.78 -4.20
CA LEU A 239 -21.08 14.65 -3.38
C LEU A 239 -21.46 16.12 -3.54
N ASN A 240 -21.98 16.53 -4.70
CA ASN A 240 -22.37 17.90 -4.94
C ASN A 240 -23.61 18.31 -4.13
N THR A 241 -24.51 17.38 -3.80
CA THR A 241 -25.69 17.63 -2.94
C THR A 241 -25.76 16.88 -1.61
N GLY A 242 -24.84 15.95 -1.34
CA GLY A 242 -24.77 15.21 -0.07
C GLY A 242 -25.83 14.13 0.10
N LYS A 243 -26.16 13.42 -0.97
CA LYS A 243 -27.30 12.48 -1.00
C LYS A 243 -26.89 11.06 -1.38
N LYS A 244 -27.35 10.10 -0.57
CA LYS A 244 -27.44 8.68 -0.95
C LYS A 244 -28.46 8.57 -2.10
N LEU A 245 -27.99 8.32 -3.32
CA LEU A 245 -28.81 8.19 -4.53
C LEU A 245 -29.54 6.85 -4.54
N TRP A 246 -28.83 5.79 -4.19
CA TRP A 246 -29.36 4.46 -3.94
C TRP A 246 -28.44 3.69 -2.98
N GLN A 247 -28.98 2.63 -2.39
CA GLN A 247 -28.22 1.60 -1.67
C GLN A 247 -28.69 0.22 -2.15
N LYS A 248 -27.76 -0.73 -2.20
CA LYS A 248 -27.95 -2.10 -2.65
C LYS A 248 -27.10 -3.06 -1.84
N SER A 249 -27.54 -4.30 -1.82
CA SER A 249 -26.76 -5.47 -1.45
C SER A 249 -27.14 -6.59 -2.43
N VAL A 250 -26.51 -7.75 -2.30
CA VAL A 250 -26.74 -8.93 -3.13
C VAL A 250 -26.89 -10.15 -2.23
N THR A 251 -27.80 -11.06 -2.61
CA THR A 251 -27.99 -12.34 -1.92
C THR A 251 -27.62 -13.50 -2.84
N VAL A 252 -26.88 -14.48 -2.30
CA VAL A 252 -26.37 -15.68 -2.95
C VAL A 252 -26.56 -16.86 -1.99
N ALA A 253 -27.26 -17.93 -2.41
CA ALA A 253 -27.69 -19.04 -1.54
C ALA A 253 -28.28 -18.60 -0.18
N ASP A 254 -29.18 -17.62 -0.20
CA ASP A 254 -29.85 -17.03 0.97
C ASP A 254 -28.96 -16.29 1.99
N GLU A 255 -27.64 -16.18 1.75
CA GLU A 255 -26.70 -15.34 2.51
C GLU A 255 -26.45 -14.00 1.80
N GLU A 256 -26.27 -12.91 2.58
CA GLU A 256 -25.97 -11.59 2.03
C GLU A 256 -24.47 -11.46 1.73
N LEU A 257 -24.14 -10.99 0.53
CA LEU A 257 -22.78 -10.96 0.01
C LEU A 257 -21.95 -9.88 0.71
N ARG A 258 -20.79 -10.29 1.24
CA ARG A 258 -19.80 -9.40 1.85
C ARG A 258 -18.85 -8.85 0.79
N PHE A 259 -18.62 -7.55 0.84
CA PHE A 259 -17.65 -6.84 0.01
C PHE A 259 -16.52 -6.27 0.88
N GLU A 260 -15.32 -6.21 0.30
CA GLU A 260 -14.12 -5.65 0.90
C GLU A 260 -13.70 -4.37 0.17
N GLU A 261 -14.13 -4.19 -1.07
CA GLU A 261 -13.92 -2.98 -1.87
C GLU A 261 -15.12 -2.62 -2.77
N VAL A 262 -15.15 -1.37 -3.24
CA VAL A 262 -16.03 -0.90 -4.33
C VAL A 262 -15.29 0.10 -5.22
N THR A 263 -15.54 0.04 -6.53
CA THR A 263 -15.09 1.02 -7.51
C THR A 263 -16.23 1.50 -8.43
N ILE A 264 -15.94 2.52 -9.23
CA ILE A 264 -16.79 3.00 -10.33
C ILE A 264 -15.97 3.00 -11.63
N GLY A 265 -16.48 2.33 -12.67
CA GLY A 265 -15.88 2.35 -14.00
C GLY A 265 -16.94 2.26 -15.10
N ASP A 266 -16.80 3.05 -16.16
CA ASP A 266 -17.65 3.04 -17.37
C ASP A 266 -19.17 2.89 -17.11
N GLY A 267 -19.72 3.75 -16.24
CA GLY A 267 -21.15 3.76 -15.90
C GLY A 267 -21.64 2.63 -14.97
N VAL A 268 -20.72 1.86 -14.39
CA VAL A 268 -20.98 0.74 -13.47
C VAL A 268 -20.37 1.03 -12.10
N VAL A 269 -21.08 0.65 -11.03
CA VAL A 269 -20.52 0.50 -9.68
C VAL A 269 -20.30 -0.98 -9.45
N ALA A 270 -19.08 -1.40 -9.10
CA ALA A 270 -18.73 -2.81 -8.90
C ALA A 270 -18.01 -3.01 -7.57
N ALA A 271 -18.39 -4.04 -6.82
CA ALA A 271 -17.86 -4.35 -5.49
C ALA A 271 -17.46 -5.83 -5.41
N GLY A 272 -16.35 -6.12 -4.74
CA GLY A 272 -15.76 -7.47 -4.67
C GLY A 272 -15.10 -7.76 -3.32
N GLY A 273 -14.52 -8.96 -3.22
CA GLY A 273 -13.86 -9.48 -2.02
C GLY A 273 -13.83 -11.00 -2.00
N LEU A 274 -13.48 -11.58 -0.84
CA LEU A 274 -13.35 -13.02 -0.59
C LEU A 274 -14.63 -13.87 -0.77
N SER A 275 -15.78 -13.25 -1.02
CA SER A 275 -17.04 -13.95 -1.33
C SER A 275 -17.45 -13.87 -2.81
N GLY A 276 -16.61 -13.25 -3.66
CA GLY A 276 -16.91 -12.93 -5.05
C GLY A 276 -17.59 -11.57 -5.22
N GLY A 277 -17.69 -11.13 -6.48
CA GLY A 277 -18.07 -9.77 -6.83
C GLY A 277 -19.45 -9.61 -7.49
N ALA A 278 -20.02 -8.42 -7.35
CA ALA A 278 -21.28 -8.01 -7.96
C ALA A 278 -21.22 -6.56 -8.45
N ALA A 279 -22.13 -6.19 -9.35
CA ALA A 279 -22.17 -4.85 -9.91
C ALA A 279 -23.57 -4.34 -10.23
N TRP A 280 -23.71 -3.01 -10.24
CA TRP A 280 -24.96 -2.29 -10.45
C TRP A 280 -24.77 -1.12 -11.42
N SER A 281 -25.81 -0.81 -12.18
CA SER A 281 -25.87 0.40 -13.03
C SER A 281 -25.79 1.65 -12.16
N LEU A 282 -24.82 2.53 -12.44
CA LEU A 282 -24.61 3.82 -11.76
C LEU A 282 -25.91 4.64 -11.66
N GLU A 283 -26.63 4.76 -12.78
CA GLU A 283 -27.86 5.56 -12.90
C GLU A 283 -29.05 5.05 -12.06
N SER A 284 -29.08 3.75 -11.72
CA SER A 284 -30.34 3.11 -11.26
C SER A 284 -30.20 2.17 -10.07
N GLY A 285 -28.98 1.77 -9.70
CA GLY A 285 -28.76 0.71 -8.71
C GLY A 285 -29.36 -0.64 -9.13
N LYS A 286 -29.62 -0.84 -10.44
CA LYS A 286 -30.10 -2.12 -10.97
C LYS A 286 -28.91 -3.09 -11.04
N GLU A 287 -29.04 -4.25 -10.39
CA GLU A 287 -28.11 -5.39 -10.51
C GLU A 287 -27.85 -5.70 -12.00
N LEU A 288 -26.57 -5.79 -12.36
CA LEU A 288 -26.09 -6.16 -13.69
C LEU A 288 -25.56 -7.59 -13.68
N TRP A 289 -24.74 -7.93 -12.69
CA TRP A 289 -24.26 -9.28 -12.41
C TRP A 289 -23.93 -9.45 -10.92
N LYS A 290 -23.75 -10.71 -10.52
CA LYS A 290 -23.34 -11.18 -9.19
C LYS A 290 -22.72 -12.59 -9.32
N PRO A 291 -22.17 -13.20 -8.25
CA PRO A 291 -21.50 -14.49 -8.36
C PRO A 291 -22.38 -15.61 -8.95
N ASP A 292 -21.86 -16.32 -9.94
CA ASP A 292 -22.47 -17.52 -10.52
C ASP A 292 -21.98 -18.75 -9.75
N GLN A 293 -22.88 -19.34 -8.95
CA GLN A 293 -22.60 -20.54 -8.14
C GLN A 293 -22.32 -21.81 -8.96
N THR A 294 -22.37 -21.74 -10.30
CA THR A 294 -21.97 -22.83 -11.21
C THR A 294 -20.63 -22.60 -11.89
N SER A 295 -20.01 -21.42 -11.70
CA SER A 295 -18.66 -21.13 -12.17
C SER A 295 -17.60 -21.67 -11.22
N ASP A 296 -16.44 -22.05 -11.76
CA ASP A 296 -15.21 -22.33 -11.00
C ASP A 296 -14.37 -21.05 -10.76
N CYS A 297 -14.92 -19.87 -11.07
CA CYS A 297 -14.25 -18.58 -11.00
C CYS A 297 -15.09 -17.52 -10.28
N GLU A 298 -14.48 -16.86 -9.29
CA GLU A 298 -15.09 -15.75 -8.53
C GLU A 298 -14.35 -14.43 -8.81
N ASP A 299 -15.11 -13.34 -8.86
CA ASP A 299 -14.59 -11.99 -9.08
C ASP A 299 -14.05 -11.45 -7.75
N ALA A 300 -12.73 -11.50 -7.56
CA ALA A 300 -12.07 -11.13 -6.30
C ALA A 300 -12.02 -9.61 -6.07
N GLY A 301 -12.23 -8.81 -7.12
CA GLY A 301 -12.29 -7.35 -7.06
C GLY A 301 -12.22 -6.69 -8.44
N TYR A 302 -12.30 -5.36 -8.47
CA TYR A 302 -12.41 -4.53 -9.66
C TYR A 302 -11.59 -3.24 -9.56
N GLY A 303 -10.92 -2.85 -10.64
CA GLY A 303 -10.44 -1.47 -10.84
C GLY A 303 -11.37 -0.68 -11.77
N GLY A 304 -11.48 0.63 -11.53
CA GLY A 304 -12.40 1.54 -12.21
C GLY A 304 -11.72 2.72 -12.94
N GLY A 305 -12.47 3.80 -13.13
CA GLY A 305 -12.08 4.95 -13.96
C GLY A 305 -12.69 4.87 -15.38
N ASP A 306 -11.89 5.18 -16.40
CA ASP A 306 -12.32 5.23 -17.82
C ASP A 306 -12.80 3.87 -18.36
N ALA A 307 -12.44 2.77 -17.70
CA ALA A 307 -12.98 1.44 -17.97
C ALA A 307 -13.17 0.64 -16.66
N LEU A 308 -13.90 -0.46 -16.73
CA LEU A 308 -14.02 -1.43 -15.63
C LEU A 308 -13.16 -2.67 -15.92
N VAL A 309 -12.35 -3.09 -14.94
CA VAL A 309 -11.47 -4.27 -15.05
C VAL A 309 -11.65 -5.16 -13.83
N ALA A 310 -12.09 -6.40 -14.02
CA ALA A 310 -12.19 -7.41 -12.97
C ALA A 310 -10.88 -8.19 -12.81
N VAL A 311 -10.53 -8.53 -11.57
CA VAL A 311 -9.56 -9.57 -11.24
C VAL A 311 -10.33 -10.78 -10.72
N ARG A 312 -10.26 -11.90 -11.44
CA ARG A 312 -10.97 -13.14 -11.13
C ARG A 312 -10.01 -14.20 -10.59
N LYS A 313 -10.43 -14.98 -9.61
CA LYS A 313 -9.68 -16.12 -9.05
C LYS A 313 -10.45 -17.41 -9.35
N CYS A 314 -9.81 -18.36 -10.03
CA CYS A 314 -10.43 -19.59 -10.51
C CYS A 314 -9.78 -20.85 -9.93
N GLY A 315 -10.59 -21.86 -9.64
CA GLY A 315 -10.15 -23.18 -9.21
C GLY A 315 -9.90 -23.28 -7.69
N SER A 316 -8.70 -23.69 -7.30
CA SER A 316 -8.37 -23.96 -5.89
C SER A 316 -7.91 -22.71 -5.15
N TYR A 317 -8.45 -22.45 -3.96
CA TYR A 317 -8.04 -21.35 -3.07
C TYR A 317 -6.52 -21.34 -2.77
N ASP A 318 -5.89 -22.50 -2.62
CA ASP A 318 -4.45 -22.62 -2.31
C ASP A 318 -3.53 -22.33 -3.52
N SER A 319 -4.09 -22.29 -4.74
CA SER A 319 -3.35 -22.11 -6.00
C SER A 319 -4.28 -21.68 -7.14
N PRO A 320 -4.93 -20.51 -7.06
CA PRO A 320 -5.91 -20.09 -8.05
C PRO A 320 -5.22 -19.75 -9.37
N LYS A 321 -5.91 -19.99 -10.49
CA LYS A 321 -5.62 -19.29 -11.74
C LYS A 321 -6.17 -17.88 -11.60
N ILE A 322 -5.34 -16.85 -11.74
CA ILE A 322 -5.79 -15.46 -11.73
C ILE A 322 -6.00 -15.01 -13.18
N GLU A 323 -7.13 -14.35 -13.43
CA GLU A 323 -7.47 -13.73 -14.71
C GLU A 323 -7.72 -12.24 -14.51
N ILE A 324 -7.30 -11.43 -15.48
CA ILE A 324 -7.59 -9.99 -15.54
C ILE A 324 -8.48 -9.76 -16.76
N GLN A 325 -9.67 -9.22 -16.55
CA GLN A 325 -10.69 -9.07 -17.59
C GLN A 325 -11.14 -7.61 -17.68
N LYS A 326 -10.86 -6.93 -18.80
CA LYS A 326 -11.53 -5.66 -19.11
C LYS A 326 -12.94 -5.97 -19.55
N LEU A 327 -13.94 -5.37 -18.92
CA LEU A 327 -15.35 -5.73 -19.09
C LEU A 327 -16.09 -4.74 -20.01
N ASP A 328 -17.00 -5.27 -20.82
CA ASP A 328 -18.12 -4.53 -21.40
C ASP A 328 -19.08 -4.17 -20.25
N PRO A 329 -19.29 -2.87 -19.95
CA PRO A 329 -20.08 -2.43 -18.79
C PRO A 329 -21.57 -2.79 -18.90
N SER A 330 -22.07 -2.99 -20.12
CA SER A 330 -23.48 -3.25 -20.39
C SER A 330 -23.86 -4.73 -20.22
N THR A 331 -22.87 -5.63 -20.25
CA THR A 331 -23.07 -7.08 -20.19
C THR A 331 -22.22 -7.81 -19.14
N GLY A 332 -21.21 -7.17 -18.55
CA GLY A 332 -20.29 -7.80 -17.58
C GLY A 332 -19.35 -8.85 -18.20
N LYS A 333 -19.17 -8.82 -19.53
CA LYS A 333 -18.37 -9.82 -20.26
C LYS A 333 -16.99 -9.29 -20.60
N PRO A 334 -15.94 -10.13 -20.63
CA PRO A 334 -14.62 -9.72 -21.07
C PRO A 334 -14.63 -9.25 -22.53
N GLU A 335 -14.13 -8.03 -22.78
CA GLU A 335 -13.61 -7.62 -24.08
C GLU A 335 -12.33 -8.43 -24.41
N PHE A 336 -11.51 -8.65 -23.38
CA PHE A 336 -10.37 -9.56 -23.39
C PHE A 336 -10.15 -10.17 -22.00
N THR A 337 -9.42 -11.28 -21.96
CA THR A 337 -8.89 -11.90 -20.74
C THR A 337 -7.37 -12.02 -20.86
N TYR A 338 -6.65 -11.51 -19.86
CA TYR A 338 -5.24 -11.79 -19.63
C TYR A 338 -5.11 -12.87 -18.55
N GLU A 339 -4.52 -14.01 -18.91
CA GLU A 339 -4.18 -15.07 -17.95
C GLU A 339 -2.89 -14.70 -17.22
N VAL A 340 -2.95 -14.57 -15.90
CA VAL A 340 -1.77 -14.26 -15.07
C VAL A 340 -0.90 -15.51 -14.94
N PRO A 341 0.45 -15.40 -15.05
CA PRO A 341 1.34 -16.54 -14.85
C PRO A 341 1.17 -17.21 -13.48
N SER A 342 1.16 -18.54 -13.48
CA SER A 342 1.07 -19.36 -12.26
C SER A 342 2.18 -19.04 -11.25
N GLY A 343 1.82 -18.92 -9.97
CA GLY A 343 2.75 -18.56 -8.89
C GLY A 343 2.65 -17.10 -8.43
N VAL A 344 1.82 -16.29 -9.09
CA VAL A 344 1.35 -15.00 -8.54
C VAL A 344 0.29 -15.25 -7.46
N GLY A 345 0.44 -14.62 -6.29
CA GLY A 345 -0.48 -14.77 -5.16
C GLY A 345 -1.65 -13.77 -5.17
N ASN A 346 -1.39 -12.52 -5.55
CA ASN A 346 -2.41 -11.48 -5.70
C ASN A 346 -2.08 -10.54 -6.87
N THR A 347 -3.10 -9.82 -7.33
CA THR A 347 -3.04 -8.90 -8.48
C THR A 347 -3.91 -7.68 -8.18
N GLN A 348 -3.39 -6.49 -8.48
CA GLN A 348 -4.06 -5.20 -8.24
C GLN A 348 -4.14 -4.41 -9.55
N VAL A 349 -5.21 -3.64 -9.75
CA VAL A 349 -5.39 -2.75 -10.91
C VAL A 349 -4.94 -1.34 -10.52
N VAL A 350 -3.90 -0.85 -11.20
CA VAL A 350 -3.31 0.47 -10.93
C VAL A 350 -3.94 1.55 -11.81
N SER A 351 -4.25 1.21 -13.06
CA SER A 351 -5.05 2.02 -13.98
C SER A 351 -5.78 1.11 -14.98
N THR A 352 -6.91 1.58 -15.51
CA THR A 352 -7.76 0.87 -16.46
C THR A 352 -7.58 1.32 -17.91
N ASP A 353 -7.19 2.59 -18.16
CA ASP A 353 -6.62 3.06 -19.43
C ASP A 353 -5.43 4.02 -19.19
N PRO A 354 -4.21 3.74 -19.73
CA PRO A 354 -3.79 2.43 -20.22
C PRO A 354 -3.79 1.39 -19.10
N LEU A 355 -4.26 0.17 -19.38
CA LEU A 355 -4.34 -0.89 -18.38
C LEU A 355 -2.95 -1.28 -17.86
N VAL A 356 -2.73 -1.02 -16.57
CA VAL A 356 -1.52 -1.40 -15.83
C VAL A 356 -1.93 -2.06 -14.52
N VAL A 357 -1.31 -3.19 -14.22
CA VAL A 357 -1.64 -4.04 -13.07
C VAL A 357 -0.39 -4.37 -12.27
N GLY A 358 -0.49 -4.37 -10.95
CA GLY A 358 0.53 -4.91 -10.05
C GLY A 358 0.33 -6.42 -9.85
N ILE A 359 1.41 -7.17 -9.68
CA ILE A 359 1.38 -8.61 -9.33
C ILE A 359 2.35 -8.92 -8.19
N ASP A 360 1.95 -9.80 -7.27
CA ASP A 360 2.85 -10.40 -6.28
C ASP A 360 3.32 -11.79 -6.74
N ALA A 361 4.51 -11.87 -7.35
CA ALA A 361 5.18 -13.13 -7.66
C ALA A 361 6.09 -13.66 -6.53
N GLY A 362 5.93 -13.13 -5.30
CA GLY A 362 6.69 -13.48 -4.10
C GLY A 362 7.99 -12.71 -3.91
N ASN A 363 8.48 -12.70 -2.67
CA ASN A 363 9.60 -11.86 -2.19
C ASN A 363 9.34 -10.36 -2.25
N THR A 364 8.08 -9.96 -2.13
CA THR A 364 7.62 -8.58 -1.98
C THR A 364 8.22 -7.91 -0.74
N VAL A 365 8.83 -6.73 -0.94
CA VAL A 365 9.44 -5.91 0.11
C VAL A 365 8.97 -4.47 -0.07
N GLY A 366 8.26 -3.93 0.93
CA GLY A 366 7.68 -2.59 0.89
C GLY A 366 6.46 -2.48 -0.02
N ALA A 367 6.61 -2.78 -1.30
CA ALA A 367 5.69 -2.33 -2.35
C ALA A 367 4.33 -3.07 -2.47
N GLY A 368 4.09 -4.13 -1.71
CA GLY A 368 2.94 -5.04 -1.90
C GLY A 368 2.97 -5.88 -3.19
N VAL A 369 3.72 -5.46 -4.22
CA VAL A 369 3.86 -6.12 -5.53
C VAL A 369 5.33 -6.27 -5.95
N SER A 370 5.65 -7.33 -6.69
CA SER A 370 7.00 -7.56 -7.23
C SER A 370 7.22 -6.84 -8.55
N ASP A 371 6.14 -6.66 -9.33
CA ASP A 371 6.18 -6.17 -10.69
C ASP A 371 4.88 -5.46 -11.07
N PHE A 372 4.99 -4.46 -11.95
CA PHE A 372 3.87 -3.91 -12.71
C PHE A 372 3.91 -4.43 -14.15
N ILE A 373 2.76 -4.85 -14.66
CA ILE A 373 2.58 -5.33 -16.03
C ILE A 373 1.72 -4.32 -16.78
N ALA A 374 2.24 -3.76 -17.87
CA ALA A 374 1.46 -2.95 -18.80
C ALA A 374 0.84 -3.86 -19.86
N LEU A 375 -0.47 -3.76 -20.08
CA LEU A 375 -1.18 -4.50 -21.11
C LEU A 375 -1.43 -3.64 -22.37
N ASP A 376 -1.64 -4.29 -23.52
CA ASP A 376 -2.06 -3.64 -24.75
C ASP A 376 -3.59 -3.60 -24.92
N ASP A 377 -4.03 -2.98 -26.02
CA ASP A 377 -5.45 -2.83 -26.41
C ASP A 377 -6.15 -4.17 -26.71
N LYS A 378 -5.44 -5.29 -26.57
CA LYS A 378 -5.89 -6.67 -26.86
C LYS A 378 -5.60 -7.60 -25.67
N GLY A 379 -5.32 -7.04 -24.49
CA GLY A 379 -5.07 -7.78 -23.26
C GLY A 379 -3.73 -8.52 -23.20
N LYS A 380 -2.75 -8.17 -24.03
CA LYS A 380 -1.44 -8.84 -24.04
C LYS A 380 -0.41 -8.04 -23.27
N MET A 381 0.53 -8.74 -22.62
CA MET A 381 1.70 -8.09 -21.99
C MET A 381 2.47 -7.26 -23.03
N ARG A 382 2.47 -5.95 -22.83
CA ARG A 382 3.28 -4.97 -23.57
C ARG A 382 4.66 -4.83 -22.94
N SER A 383 4.71 -4.69 -21.61
CA SER A 383 5.97 -4.63 -20.86
C SER A 383 5.81 -5.05 -19.39
N ARG A 384 6.95 -5.34 -18.74
CA ARG A 384 7.08 -5.62 -17.31
C ARG A 384 8.02 -4.59 -16.66
N ILE A 385 7.64 -4.05 -15.52
CA ILE A 385 8.38 -3.07 -14.72
C ILE A 385 8.59 -3.65 -13.32
N PRO A 386 9.79 -4.12 -12.95
CA PRO A 386 10.04 -4.70 -11.62
C PRO A 386 10.18 -3.61 -10.55
N THR A 387 9.70 -3.88 -9.32
CA THR A 387 9.97 -3.01 -8.15
C THR A 387 11.41 -3.14 -7.62
N GLU A 388 12.21 -4.02 -8.24
CA GLU A 388 13.61 -4.33 -7.89
C GLU A 388 13.77 -4.64 -6.37
N ASN A 389 12.81 -5.39 -5.81
CA ASN A 389 12.74 -5.80 -4.40
C ASN A 389 12.71 -4.61 -3.42
N GLY A 390 11.84 -3.61 -3.68
CA GLY A 390 11.68 -2.44 -2.82
C GLY A 390 12.74 -1.36 -3.05
N LYS A 391 13.34 -1.31 -4.24
CA LYS A 391 14.10 -0.15 -4.75
C LYS A 391 13.15 0.93 -5.28
N TYR A 392 12.01 0.52 -5.82
CA TYR A 392 10.91 1.40 -6.21
C TYR A 392 9.72 1.14 -5.30
N ILE A 393 9.06 2.22 -4.87
CA ILE A 393 8.06 2.23 -3.82
C ILE A 393 6.67 2.52 -4.41
N ALA A 394 5.71 1.73 -3.96
CA ALA A 394 4.26 1.91 -4.01
C ALA A 394 3.71 1.36 -2.68
N GLU A 395 2.43 1.55 -2.37
CA GLU A 395 1.78 0.81 -1.29
C GLU A 395 0.48 0.18 -1.81
N CYS A 396 0.51 -1.14 -2.06
CA CYS A 396 -0.65 -1.93 -2.48
C CYS A 396 -1.05 -2.92 -1.36
N SER A 397 -2.34 -3.04 -1.06
CA SER A 397 -2.89 -3.99 -0.08
C SER A 397 -3.51 -5.22 -0.77
N SER A 398 -4.37 -5.97 -0.08
CA SER A 398 -5.05 -7.15 -0.61
C SER A 398 -6.09 -6.82 -1.69
N GLU A 399 -6.71 -5.64 -1.57
CA GLU A 399 -7.81 -5.16 -2.40
C GLU A 399 -7.29 -4.74 -3.78
N VAL A 400 -8.12 -4.91 -4.81
CA VAL A 400 -7.72 -4.81 -6.22
C VAL A 400 -7.44 -3.36 -6.61
N GLU A 401 -8.21 -2.38 -6.14
CA GLU A 401 -7.97 -0.96 -6.49
C GLU A 401 -7.06 -0.20 -5.50
N SER A 402 -6.34 -0.91 -4.64
CA SER A 402 -5.64 -0.37 -3.46
C SER A 402 -4.37 0.46 -3.70
N CYS A 403 -3.67 0.29 -4.83
CA CYS A 403 -2.29 0.79 -4.95
C CYS A 403 -2.17 2.34 -4.86
N GLU A 404 -1.43 2.81 -3.84
CA GLU A 404 -1.01 4.19 -3.62
C GLU A 404 0.48 4.42 -3.96
N MET A 405 0.90 5.69 -3.98
CA MET A 405 2.26 6.16 -4.35
C MET A 405 2.76 5.69 -5.73
N VAL A 406 1.84 5.29 -6.60
CA VAL A 406 2.07 4.95 -8.00
C VAL A 406 1.08 5.70 -8.88
N VAL A 407 1.55 6.29 -9.97
CA VAL A 407 0.71 7.00 -10.93
C VAL A 407 0.95 6.46 -12.33
N VAL A 408 -0.13 6.26 -13.10
CA VAL A 408 -0.06 5.89 -14.52
C VAL A 408 -0.46 7.11 -15.34
N GLY A 409 0.47 7.56 -16.19
CA GLY A 409 0.19 8.49 -17.28
C GLY A 409 0.10 7.78 -18.62
N LYS A 410 -0.30 8.51 -19.66
CA LYS A 410 -0.54 8.01 -21.02
C LYS A 410 0.54 7.09 -21.62
N ASP A 411 1.81 7.31 -21.28
CA ASP A 411 2.96 6.55 -21.80
C ASP A 411 3.97 6.16 -20.70
N ALA A 412 3.60 6.31 -19.42
CA ALA A 412 4.50 6.11 -18.30
C ALA A 412 3.78 5.55 -17.06
N LEU A 413 4.48 4.72 -16.28
CA LEU A 413 4.19 4.51 -14.86
C LEU A 413 5.27 5.21 -14.04
N TYR A 414 4.87 5.90 -12.96
CA TYR A 414 5.75 6.68 -12.09
C TYR A 414 5.76 6.07 -10.69
N LEU A 415 6.96 5.88 -10.14
CA LEU A 415 7.19 5.38 -8.78
C LEU A 415 8.20 6.26 -8.07
N GLY A 416 8.06 6.40 -6.75
CA GLY A 416 9.17 6.88 -5.92
C GLY A 416 10.31 5.86 -5.92
N SER A 417 11.56 6.31 -5.93
CA SER A 417 12.69 5.48 -5.51
C SER A 417 12.71 5.37 -3.99
N LYS A 418 13.40 4.35 -3.48
CA LYS A 418 13.68 4.19 -2.06
C LYS A 418 14.59 5.32 -1.56
N GLU A 419 14.26 5.84 -0.38
CA GLU A 419 15.06 6.85 0.34
C GLU A 419 16.56 6.49 0.41
N HIS A 420 17.42 7.48 0.14
CA HIS A 420 18.87 7.38 0.27
C HIS A 420 19.44 8.68 0.87
N GLU A 421 20.72 8.66 1.29
CA GLU A 421 21.40 9.86 1.80
C GLU A 421 21.46 10.97 0.75
N ALA A 422 21.16 12.20 1.15
CA ALA A 422 21.32 13.38 0.33
C ALA A 422 22.80 13.64 0.01
N GLN A 423 23.08 14.15 -1.20
CA GLN A 423 24.45 14.45 -1.63
C GLN A 423 24.82 15.91 -1.32
N GLY A 424 25.74 16.12 -0.37
CA GLY A 424 26.29 17.44 -0.05
C GLY A 424 26.69 17.60 1.41
N GLU A 425 26.56 18.81 1.93
CA GLU A 425 26.69 19.12 3.36
C GLU A 425 25.34 19.03 4.11
N ASP A 426 24.26 18.77 3.39
CA ASP A 426 22.89 18.62 3.88
C ASP A 426 22.65 17.23 4.50
N TYR A 427 22.67 17.14 5.83
CA TYR A 427 22.37 15.91 6.58
C TYR A 427 20.88 15.52 6.51
N GLY A 428 20.52 14.58 5.65
CA GLY A 428 19.17 14.00 5.59
C GLY A 428 19.00 13.03 4.42
N HIS A 429 17.79 12.50 4.26
CA HIS A 429 17.46 11.60 3.15
C HIS A 429 16.75 12.35 2.01
N THR A 430 16.87 11.81 0.80
CA THR A 430 16.18 12.24 -0.41
C THR A 430 15.74 11.01 -1.22
N ASN A 431 14.85 11.20 -2.18
CA ASN A 431 14.58 10.21 -3.22
C ASN A 431 14.37 10.90 -4.59
N GLU A 432 13.99 10.10 -5.59
CA GLU A 432 13.63 10.53 -6.94
C GLU A 432 12.24 9.97 -7.29
N ILE A 433 11.55 10.56 -8.27
CA ILE A 433 10.43 9.89 -8.95
C ILE A 433 10.90 9.44 -10.32
N VAL A 434 10.87 8.13 -10.55
CA VAL A 434 11.35 7.48 -11.78
C VAL A 434 10.17 7.17 -12.69
N ALA A 435 10.28 7.59 -13.95
CA ALA A 435 9.29 7.31 -14.99
C ALA A 435 9.69 6.08 -15.81
N PHE A 436 8.83 5.08 -15.87
CA PHE A 436 9.02 3.86 -16.64
C PHE A 436 8.15 3.89 -17.89
N ASP A 437 8.77 3.69 -19.04
CA ASP A 437 8.10 3.65 -20.34
C ASP A 437 7.15 2.43 -20.45
N LEU A 438 5.85 2.66 -20.66
CA LEU A 438 4.85 1.58 -20.77
C LEU A 438 4.97 0.74 -22.06
N GLY A 439 5.82 1.15 -23.02
CA GLY A 439 6.11 0.39 -24.23
C GLY A 439 7.22 -0.64 -24.05
N THR A 440 8.15 -0.42 -23.13
CA THR A 440 9.40 -1.19 -22.99
C THR A 440 9.72 -1.63 -21.56
N GLY A 441 9.03 -1.11 -20.56
CA GLY A 441 9.21 -1.42 -19.14
C GLY A 441 10.47 -0.81 -18.50
N LYS A 442 11.14 0.11 -19.21
CA LYS A 442 12.44 0.67 -18.81
C LYS A 442 12.31 2.08 -18.24
N PRO A 443 13.16 2.49 -17.28
CA PRO A 443 13.29 3.90 -16.92
C PRO A 443 13.59 4.75 -18.15
N LYS A 444 12.78 5.80 -18.37
CA LYS A 444 12.98 6.83 -19.42
C LYS A 444 13.46 8.17 -18.88
N GLY A 445 13.49 8.32 -17.55
CA GLY A 445 14.09 9.44 -16.82
C GLY A 445 13.59 9.49 -15.38
N GLN A 446 14.11 10.45 -14.61
CA GLN A 446 13.73 10.67 -13.22
C GLN A 446 13.75 12.15 -12.87
N ALA A 447 12.91 12.55 -11.92
CA ALA A 447 12.97 13.86 -11.28
C ALA A 447 13.51 13.71 -9.85
N GLU A 448 14.51 14.50 -9.50
CA GLU A 448 15.10 14.56 -8.15
C GLU A 448 14.13 15.28 -7.19
N ALA A 449 13.99 14.81 -5.95
CA ALA A 449 13.29 15.58 -4.92
C ALA A 449 14.10 16.82 -4.49
N GLY A 450 15.40 16.63 -4.29
CA GLY A 450 16.38 17.67 -4.01
C GLY A 450 16.46 18.08 -2.54
N GLY A 451 17.67 18.40 -2.09
CA GLY A 451 17.93 18.71 -0.68
C GLY A 451 17.69 17.49 0.21
N ARG A 452 16.90 17.67 1.27
CA ARG A 452 16.61 16.65 2.31
C ARG A 452 15.14 16.23 2.33
N ARG A 453 14.54 15.97 1.16
CA ARG A 453 13.11 15.71 1.01
C ARG A 453 12.82 14.37 0.35
N ILE A 454 11.86 13.66 0.91
CA ILE A 454 11.21 12.52 0.27
C ILE A 454 9.99 13.05 -0.49
N MET A 455 9.67 12.44 -1.63
CA MET A 455 8.46 12.74 -2.40
C MET A 455 7.82 11.50 -3.01
N SER A 456 6.50 11.55 -3.13
CA SER A 456 5.68 10.51 -3.76
C SER A 456 4.82 11.10 -4.89
N PRO A 457 4.58 10.35 -5.98
CA PRO A 457 3.65 10.77 -7.02
C PRO A 457 2.21 10.69 -6.48
N VAL A 458 1.37 11.65 -6.87
CA VAL A 458 -0.01 11.79 -6.37
C VAL A 458 -1.01 11.50 -7.48
N GLN A 459 -0.93 12.24 -8.59
CA GLN A 459 -1.88 12.14 -9.71
C GLN A 459 -1.29 12.76 -10.98
N MET A 460 -1.95 12.56 -12.13
CA MET A 460 -1.72 13.41 -13.30
C MET A 460 -2.58 14.68 -13.21
N ASP A 461 -2.04 15.82 -13.66
CA ASP A 461 -2.80 17.06 -13.95
C ASP A 461 -2.55 17.44 -15.42
N GLY A 462 -3.55 17.16 -16.27
CA GLY A 462 -3.48 17.34 -17.72
C GLY A 462 -2.37 16.52 -18.39
N LYS A 463 -1.18 17.11 -18.52
CA LYS A 463 0.02 16.44 -19.07
C LYS A 463 1.12 16.18 -18.04
N ASP A 464 1.05 16.81 -16.87
CA ASP A 464 2.15 16.87 -15.91
C ASP A 464 1.87 15.99 -14.70
N LEU A 465 2.91 15.37 -14.15
CA LEU A 465 2.77 14.55 -12.95
C LEU A 465 2.78 15.46 -11.73
N ILE A 466 1.75 15.38 -10.89
CA ILE A 466 1.74 16.01 -9.57
C ILE A 466 2.40 15.08 -8.56
N ALA A 467 3.31 15.63 -7.75
CA ALA A 467 3.97 14.94 -6.66
C ALA A 467 3.96 15.80 -5.39
N TYR A 468 3.85 15.14 -4.23
CA TYR A 468 3.95 15.76 -2.92
C TYR A 468 5.35 15.51 -2.36
N GLN A 469 6.07 16.58 -2.05
CA GLN A 469 7.31 16.55 -1.28
C GLN A 469 6.98 16.73 0.20
N GLU A 470 7.39 15.78 1.02
CA GLU A 470 7.05 15.75 2.44
C GLU A 470 7.70 16.90 3.23
N SER A 471 7.10 17.23 4.38
CA SER A 471 7.67 18.16 5.36
C SER A 471 8.91 17.57 6.04
N THR A 472 9.96 18.38 6.18
CA THR A 472 11.13 18.07 7.02
C THR A 472 10.93 18.65 8.42
N PHE A 473 11.82 18.35 9.37
CA PHE A 473 11.77 18.94 10.72
C PHE A 473 11.90 20.48 10.75
N ASP A 474 12.36 21.07 9.65
CA ASP A 474 12.66 22.50 9.50
C ASP A 474 11.90 23.19 8.33
N GLN A 475 11.09 22.45 7.56
CA GLN A 475 10.40 22.97 6.38
C GLN A 475 9.06 22.27 6.15
N GLY A 476 7.98 23.03 5.90
CA GLY A 476 6.70 22.46 5.45
C GLY A 476 6.82 21.75 4.11
N GLY A 477 5.85 20.90 3.79
CA GLY A 477 5.73 20.17 2.54
C GLY A 477 5.57 21.07 1.31
N GLN A 478 5.65 20.49 0.12
CA GLN A 478 5.45 21.21 -1.15
C GLN A 478 4.68 20.33 -2.13
N VAL A 479 3.83 20.92 -2.97
CA VAL A 479 3.34 20.24 -4.18
C VAL A 479 4.12 20.76 -5.37
N ILE A 480 4.62 19.83 -6.17
CA ILE A 480 5.32 20.11 -7.43
C ILE A 480 4.56 19.47 -8.60
N SER A 481 4.66 20.06 -9.78
CA SER A 481 4.46 19.34 -11.03
C SER A 481 5.80 18.96 -11.65
N ILE A 482 5.85 17.81 -12.32
CA ILE A 482 7.02 17.31 -13.05
C ILE A 482 6.60 17.17 -14.52
N ASP A 483 7.28 17.88 -15.43
CA ASP A 483 7.05 17.70 -16.87
C ASP A 483 7.65 16.35 -17.33
N PRO A 484 6.86 15.42 -17.86
CA PRO A 484 7.28 14.02 -18.07
C PRO A 484 8.21 13.81 -19.28
N LYS A 485 8.57 14.88 -19.99
CA LYS A 485 9.52 14.86 -21.12
C LYS A 485 10.89 15.42 -20.74
N THR A 486 10.91 16.33 -19.75
CA THR A 486 12.11 17.06 -19.34
C THR A 486 12.51 16.80 -17.89
N PHE A 487 11.65 16.13 -17.12
CA PHE A 487 11.79 15.82 -15.69
C PHE A 487 12.08 17.04 -14.81
N LYS A 488 11.62 18.21 -15.26
CA LYS A 488 11.76 19.48 -14.54
C LYS A 488 10.60 19.68 -13.58
N SER A 489 10.92 19.74 -12.30
CA SER A 489 10.00 20.08 -11.22
C SER A 489 9.66 21.58 -11.24
N THR A 490 8.39 21.92 -11.05
CA THR A 490 7.89 23.28 -10.81
C THR A 490 7.06 23.28 -9.54
N VAL A 491 7.40 24.12 -8.57
CA VAL A 491 6.64 24.23 -7.31
C VAL A 491 5.33 24.98 -7.55
N HIS A 492 4.22 24.44 -7.04
CA HIS A 492 2.90 25.08 -7.05
C HIS A 492 2.53 25.65 -5.68
N ILE A 493 2.71 24.88 -4.62
CA ILE A 493 2.50 25.36 -3.23
C ILE A 493 3.63 24.91 -2.31
N LYS A 494 3.90 25.73 -1.29
CA LYS A 494 4.81 25.49 -0.18
C LYS A 494 4.07 25.71 1.13
N HIS A 495 4.02 24.68 1.96
CA HIS A 495 3.36 24.77 3.26
C HIS A 495 4.26 25.53 4.26
N PRO A 496 3.68 26.28 5.20
CA PRO A 496 4.43 27.11 6.11
C PRO A 496 5.13 26.28 7.19
N VAL A 497 6.35 26.65 7.62
CA VAL A 497 7.11 25.89 8.64
C VAL A 497 6.31 25.63 9.94
N LYS A 498 5.34 26.50 10.25
CA LYS A 498 4.40 26.37 11.39
C LYS A 498 3.47 25.14 11.33
N THR A 499 3.41 24.40 10.23
CA THR A 499 2.53 23.23 10.05
C THR A 499 3.27 21.90 9.95
N VAL A 500 4.60 21.87 10.07
CA VAL A 500 5.44 20.64 10.06
C VAL A 500 4.90 19.55 11.00
N ASP A 501 4.57 19.89 12.25
CA ASP A 501 4.06 18.91 13.22
C ASP A 501 2.72 18.30 12.77
N ILE A 502 1.87 19.08 12.09
CA ILE A 502 0.61 18.62 11.53
C ILE A 502 0.88 17.73 10.31
N GLU A 503 1.68 18.20 9.37
CA GLU A 503 2.00 17.52 8.11
C GLU A 503 2.73 16.19 8.32
N SER A 504 3.60 16.09 9.33
CA SER A 504 4.29 14.86 9.69
C SER A 504 3.36 13.72 10.16
N ASN A 505 2.11 14.04 10.51
CA ASN A 505 1.07 13.03 10.78
C ASN A 505 0.31 12.59 9.52
N PHE A 506 0.45 13.32 8.40
CA PHE A 506 -0.21 13.08 7.11
C PHE A 506 0.79 12.64 6.00
N ARG A 507 1.83 11.88 6.37
CA ARG A 507 2.71 11.22 5.39
C ARG A 507 1.91 10.21 4.53
N PRO A 508 2.24 10.01 3.24
CA PRO A 508 1.62 8.96 2.42
C PRO A 508 1.72 7.58 3.07
N THR A 509 2.92 7.22 3.54
CA THR A 509 3.30 5.98 4.25
C THR A 509 2.63 5.75 5.62
N LEU A 510 1.56 6.50 5.92
CA LEU A 510 0.78 6.44 7.16
C LEU A 510 -0.74 6.36 6.85
N SER A 511 -1.12 5.73 5.74
CA SER A 511 -2.52 5.57 5.28
C SER A 511 -3.25 6.91 5.18
N THR A 512 -2.77 7.73 4.24
CA THR A 512 -3.20 9.11 4.01
C THR A 512 -3.53 9.32 2.55
N TRP A 513 -4.81 9.44 2.20
CA TRP A 513 -5.20 9.84 0.85
C TRP A 513 -4.74 11.28 0.58
N LEU A 514 -4.11 11.47 -0.59
CA LEU A 514 -3.71 12.77 -1.13
C LEU A 514 -4.55 13.08 -2.36
N VAL A 515 -5.18 14.25 -2.40
CA VAL A 515 -5.83 14.79 -3.61
C VAL A 515 -5.32 16.19 -3.85
N TYR A 516 -4.88 16.50 -5.06
CA TYR A 516 -4.52 17.83 -5.51
C TYR A 516 -5.55 18.37 -6.51
N ASP A 517 -6.02 19.59 -6.28
CA ASP A 517 -7.00 20.27 -7.13
C ASP A 517 -6.77 21.79 -7.09
N ASN A 518 -6.69 22.43 -8.26
CA ASN A 518 -6.67 23.89 -8.43
C ASN A 518 -5.78 24.67 -7.42
N GLY A 519 -4.54 24.24 -7.23
CA GLY A 519 -3.58 24.89 -6.32
C GLY A 519 -3.79 24.57 -4.83
N ARG A 520 -4.47 23.47 -4.51
CA ARG A 520 -4.73 23.02 -3.14
C ARG A 520 -4.42 21.53 -2.97
N LEU A 521 -3.82 21.19 -1.83
CA LEU A 521 -3.61 19.81 -1.41
C LEU A 521 -4.55 19.46 -0.28
N TYR A 522 -5.27 18.35 -0.44
CA TYR A 522 -6.15 17.76 0.53
C TYR A 522 -5.47 16.49 1.06
N LEU A 523 -5.26 16.42 2.37
CA LEU A 523 -4.65 15.28 3.05
C LEU A 523 -5.67 14.72 4.05
N GLY A 524 -6.07 13.46 3.90
CA GLY A 524 -7.14 12.85 4.70
C GLY A 524 -6.77 11.46 5.21
N LYS A 525 -7.09 11.16 6.47
CA LYS A 525 -6.86 9.84 7.03
C LYS A 525 -7.85 8.80 6.55
N GLU A 526 -7.34 7.59 6.32
CA GLU A 526 -8.12 6.37 6.10
C GLU A 526 -8.46 5.67 7.42
N MET A 527 -7.51 5.67 8.35
CA MET A 527 -7.62 5.02 9.65
C MET A 527 -7.38 6.03 10.77
N ILE A 528 -8.18 5.94 11.83
CA ILE A 528 -7.99 6.70 13.07
C ILE A 528 -8.04 5.75 14.27
N SER A 529 -7.37 6.13 15.37
CA SER A 529 -7.30 5.35 16.61
C SER A 529 -7.71 6.19 17.82
N GLU A 530 -7.92 5.55 18.97
CA GLU A 530 -8.07 6.25 20.25
C GLU A 530 -6.90 7.22 20.45
N ARG A 531 -7.22 8.41 20.94
CA ARG A 531 -6.22 9.44 21.24
C ARG A 531 -5.32 8.98 22.38
N SER A 532 -4.01 8.85 22.12
CA SER A 532 -3.04 8.61 23.18
C SER A 532 -3.07 9.71 24.24
N ALA A 533 -2.95 9.31 25.50
CA ALA A 533 -2.77 10.23 26.63
C ALA A 533 -1.46 11.04 26.54
N SER A 534 -0.52 10.64 25.68
CA SER A 534 0.71 11.38 25.39
C SER A 534 0.59 12.40 24.25
N THR A 535 -0.54 12.48 23.55
CA THR A 535 -0.70 13.42 22.43
C THR A 535 -1.07 14.80 22.97
N GLU A 536 -0.20 15.78 22.74
CA GLU A 536 -0.49 17.21 22.94
C GLU A 536 -1.12 17.81 21.66
N GLY A 537 -1.87 18.90 21.79
CA GLY A 537 -2.48 19.61 20.64
C GLY A 537 -3.66 18.88 19.94
N PRO A 538 -4.38 19.54 19.03
CA PRO A 538 -5.45 18.91 18.26
C PRO A 538 -4.91 17.83 17.31
N GLU A 539 -5.69 16.76 17.10
CA GLU A 539 -5.48 15.81 16.01
C GLU A 539 -6.55 16.04 14.94
N PHE A 540 -6.23 15.73 13.68
CA PHE A 540 -7.12 16.00 12.55
C PHE A 540 -7.49 14.72 11.78
N LEU A 541 -8.73 14.65 11.31
CA LEU A 541 -9.20 13.67 10.32
C LEU A 541 -8.72 14.04 8.91
N MET A 542 -8.59 15.34 8.64
CA MET A 542 -8.21 15.90 7.34
C MET A 542 -7.68 17.32 7.49
N VAL A 543 -6.73 17.71 6.64
CA VAL A 543 -6.22 19.08 6.49
C VAL A 543 -6.17 19.49 5.02
N VAL A 544 -6.29 20.79 4.75
CA VAL A 544 -6.30 21.38 3.40
C VAL A 544 -5.34 22.56 3.34
N PHE A 545 -4.37 22.48 2.43
CA PHE A 545 -3.38 23.53 2.17
C PHE A 545 -3.62 24.22 0.83
N GLY A 546 -3.23 25.48 0.71
CA GLY A 546 -3.17 26.20 -0.56
C GLY A 546 -3.07 27.71 -0.38
N SER A 547 -3.16 28.46 -1.48
CA SER A 547 -3.24 29.93 -1.43
C SER A 547 -4.56 30.41 -0.80
N ALA A 548 -4.47 31.50 -0.02
CA ALA A 548 -5.58 32.13 0.70
C ALA A 548 -6.58 32.87 -0.20
#